data_AF-A0A7R9VN93-F1
#
_entry.id   AF-A0A7R9VN93-F1
#
_cell.length_a   1.000
_cell.length_b   1.000
_cell.length_c   1.000
_cell.angle_alpha   90.00
_cell.angle_beta   90.00
_cell.angle_gamma   90.00
#
_symmetry.space_group_name_H-M   'P 1'
#
loop_
_entity.id
_entity.type
_entity.pdbx_description
1 polymer ?
#
loop_
_entity_poly.entity_id
_entity_poly.type
_entity_poly.pdbx_seq_one_letter_code
_entity_poly.pdbx_strand_id
1 'polypeptide(L)'
;QLSIVDLYYDWPGGLNLNIIRSQQGLRGTLHDVEWNNKTSYYYDLGKGGCRVIEFPVGILSPDWLKGAEFLGTTSVGNRTAYIFTKLDFITYYEDVETGAPLRWRFHSETGPGQFEIMTWEIGGTALTADYQAPAACFEPAATSPSISNPNSISNPNSRLWPGWGSRVDSLQ
;
A
#
# COMPACT_ATOMS: atom_id res chain seq x y z
N GLN A 1 12.03 0.36 8.23
CA GLN A 1 12.50 1.50 7.41
C GLN A 1 11.44 2.59 7.48
N LEU A 2 11.83 3.86 7.53
CA LEU A 2 10.88 4.99 7.59
C LEU A 2 10.77 5.66 6.22
N SER A 3 9.54 5.93 5.79
CA SER A 3 9.20 6.59 4.53
C SER A 3 8.17 7.67 4.79
N ILE A 4 8.14 8.68 3.92
CA ILE A 4 7.05 9.64 3.83
C ILE A 4 6.18 9.23 2.65
N VAL A 5 4.87 9.23 2.85
CA VAL A 5 3.89 8.85 1.83
C VAL A 5 2.89 9.99 1.68
N ASP A 6 2.71 10.47 0.45
CA ASP A 6 1.51 11.24 0.11
C ASP A 6 0.49 10.24 -0.42
N LEU A 7 -0.71 10.24 0.19
CA LEU A 7 -1.80 9.38 -0.20
C LEU A 7 -2.93 10.21 -0.81
N TYR A 8 -3.25 9.96 -2.08
CA TYR A 8 -4.39 10.54 -2.75
C TYR A 8 -5.45 9.47 -2.98
N TYR A 9 -6.56 9.60 -2.27
CA TYR A 9 -7.65 8.63 -2.28
C TYR A 9 -8.85 9.21 -3.04
N ASP A 10 -9.22 8.57 -4.15
CA ASP A 10 -10.35 8.95 -5.00
C ASP A 10 -11.25 7.74 -5.24
N TRP A 11 -12.19 7.53 -4.30
CA TRP A 11 -13.15 6.43 -4.41
C TRP A 11 -14.10 6.55 -5.61
N PRO A 12 -14.72 7.72 -5.89
CA PRO A 12 -15.54 7.89 -7.10
C PRO A 12 -14.78 7.62 -8.40
N GLY A 13 -13.52 8.06 -8.50
CA GLY A 13 -12.63 7.75 -9.62
C GLY A 13 -12.07 6.33 -9.61
N GLY A 14 -12.23 5.60 -8.50
CA GLY A 14 -11.87 4.21 -8.36
C GLY A 14 -10.36 3.97 -8.23
N LEU A 15 -9.63 4.89 -7.61
CA LEU A 15 -8.18 4.77 -7.47
C LEU A 15 -7.64 5.27 -6.13
N ASN A 16 -6.44 4.79 -5.80
CA ASN A 16 -5.64 5.21 -4.68
C ASN A 16 -4.19 5.36 -5.13
N LEU A 17 -3.58 6.54 -4.92
CA LEU A 17 -2.19 6.81 -5.30
C LEU A 17 -1.35 7.03 -4.04
N ASN A 18 -0.34 6.18 -3.84
CA ASN A 18 0.70 6.39 -2.84
C ASN A 18 1.99 6.87 -3.53
N ILE A 19 2.49 8.05 -3.14
CA ILE A 19 3.83 8.53 -3.54
C ILE A 19 4.78 8.34 -2.37
N ILE A 20 5.59 7.29 -2.45
CA ILE A 20 6.41 6.77 -1.35
C ILE A 20 7.86 7.23 -1.54
N ARG A 21 8.35 8.02 -0.58
CA ARG A 21 9.72 8.54 -0.58
C ARG A 21 10.47 8.02 0.63
N SER A 22 11.58 7.32 0.39
CA SER A 22 12.47 6.91 1.48
C SER A 22 13.14 8.15 2.09
N GLN A 23 13.21 8.24 3.42
CA GLN A 23 13.77 9.43 4.08
C GLN A 23 15.23 9.74 3.69
N GLN A 24 16.03 8.72 3.33
CA GLN A 24 17.41 8.94 2.88
C GLN A 24 17.54 9.20 1.37
N GLY A 25 16.44 9.21 0.60
CA GLY A 25 16.44 9.41 -0.86
C GLY A 25 17.10 8.28 -1.68
N LEU A 26 17.87 7.39 -1.06
CA LEU A 26 18.65 6.33 -1.70
C LEU A 26 17.80 5.40 -2.59
N ARG A 27 16.52 5.24 -2.26
CA ARG A 27 15.65 4.30 -2.97
C ARG A 27 14.81 4.91 -4.08
N GLY A 28 14.85 6.24 -4.27
CA GLY A 28 14.03 6.94 -5.26
C GLY A 28 12.61 7.20 -4.76
N THR A 29 11.70 7.47 -5.69
CA THR A 29 10.28 7.74 -5.42
C THR A 29 9.45 6.65 -6.07
N LEU A 30 8.86 5.81 -5.24
CA LEU A 30 7.98 4.74 -5.69
C LEU A 30 6.55 5.28 -5.75
N HIS A 31 5.92 5.15 -6.91
CA HIS A 31 4.50 5.36 -7.09
C HIS A 31 3.81 4.01 -7.02
N ASP A 32 2.74 3.94 -6.24
CA ASP A 32 1.83 2.80 -6.17
C ASP A 32 0.42 3.32 -6.51
N VAL A 33 -0.02 3.04 -7.73
CA VAL A 33 -1.36 3.37 -8.21
C VAL A 33 -2.21 2.10 -8.16
N GLU A 34 -3.16 2.10 -7.24
CA GLU A 34 -4.08 0.99 -7.00
C GLU A 34 -5.46 1.33 -7.58
N TRP A 35 -6.02 0.41 -8.34
CA TRP A 35 -7.34 0.56 -8.94
C TRP A 35 -8.39 -0.31 -8.23
N ASN A 36 -9.64 0.13 -8.25
CA ASN A 36 -10.78 -0.63 -7.71
C ASN A 36 -11.04 -1.95 -8.46
N ASN A 37 -10.45 -2.14 -9.64
CA ASN A 37 -10.44 -3.42 -10.37
C ASN A 37 -9.38 -4.40 -9.83
N LYS A 38 -8.76 -4.10 -8.68
CA LYS A 38 -7.74 -4.88 -7.98
C LYS A 38 -6.37 -4.87 -8.65
N THR A 39 -6.15 -4.07 -9.68
CA THR A 39 -4.82 -3.93 -10.30
C THR A 39 -4.03 -2.83 -9.60
N SER A 40 -2.78 -3.12 -9.23
CA SER A 40 -1.85 -2.13 -8.69
C SER A 40 -0.60 -2.03 -9.56
N TYR A 41 -0.15 -0.80 -9.80
CA TYR A 41 1.03 -0.46 -10.60
C TYR A 41 2.09 0.17 -9.71
N TYR A 42 3.25 -0.49 -9.63
CA TYR A 42 4.42 -0.01 -8.89
C TYR A 42 5.49 0.47 -9.87
N TYR A 43 5.86 1.75 -9.82
CA TYR A 43 6.88 2.31 -10.72
C TYR A 43 7.68 3.46 -10.09
N ASP A 44 8.88 3.68 -10.59
CA ASP A 44 9.72 4.85 -10.27
C ASP A 44 10.00 5.62 -11.56
N LEU A 45 9.52 6.87 -11.64
CA LEU A 45 9.65 7.70 -12.84
C LEU A 45 11.11 8.09 -13.17
N GLY A 46 11.99 8.15 -12.16
CA GLY A 46 13.39 8.53 -12.32
C GLY A 46 14.33 7.36 -12.59
N LYS A 47 13.98 6.15 -12.13
CA LYS A 47 14.78 4.94 -12.31
C LYS A 47 14.25 4.03 -13.42
N GLY A 48 13.01 4.23 -13.85
CA GLY A 48 12.31 3.33 -14.76
C GLY A 48 11.93 2.01 -14.10
N GLY A 49 11.28 1.15 -14.89
CA GLY A 49 10.75 -0.13 -14.44
C GLY A 49 9.32 -0.04 -13.91
N CYS A 50 8.58 -1.12 -14.09
CA CYS A 50 7.22 -1.26 -13.59
C CYS A 50 6.97 -2.69 -13.12
N ARG A 51 6.20 -2.81 -12.04
CA ARG A 51 5.65 -4.09 -11.57
C ARG A 51 4.14 -3.94 -11.47
N VAL A 52 3.43 -4.81 -12.17
CA VAL A 52 1.97 -4.92 -12.08
C VAL A 52 1.64 -6.10 -11.17
N ILE A 53 0.74 -5.89 -10.22
CA ILE A 53 0.19 -6.97 -9.40
C ILE A 53 -1.32 -6.89 -9.38
N GLU A 54 -1.95 -8.04 -9.14
CA GLU A 54 -3.33 -8.08 -8.69
C GLU A 54 -3.34 -8.13 -7.16
N PHE A 55 -4.01 -7.18 -6.53
CA PHE A 55 -4.17 -7.08 -5.10
C PHE A 55 -5.62 -7.40 -4.70
N PRO A 56 -5.92 -8.63 -4.24
CA PRO A 56 -7.28 -9.17 -4.19
C PRO A 56 -8.28 -8.35 -3.36
N VAL A 57 -7.80 -7.62 -2.34
CA VAL A 57 -8.63 -6.79 -1.47
C VAL A 57 -8.96 -5.42 -2.07
N GLY A 58 -8.19 -4.97 -3.07
CA GLY A 58 -8.36 -3.68 -3.74
C GLY A 58 -8.11 -2.46 -2.84
N ILE A 59 -8.62 -1.30 -3.28
CA ILE A 59 -8.57 -0.05 -2.50
C ILE A 59 -9.63 -0.08 -1.40
N LEU A 60 -9.37 0.63 -0.29
CA LEU A 60 -10.33 0.74 0.82
C LEU A 60 -11.64 1.35 0.33
N SER A 61 -12.77 0.76 0.70
CA SER A 61 -14.09 1.32 0.40
C SER A 61 -14.51 2.35 1.46
N PRO A 62 -15.43 3.29 1.18
CA PRO A 62 -15.92 4.25 2.17
C PRO A 62 -16.55 3.59 3.41
N ASP A 63 -17.09 2.38 3.27
CA ASP A 63 -17.68 1.60 4.35
C ASP A 63 -16.70 0.57 4.95
N TRP A 64 -15.40 0.73 4.76
CA TRP A 64 -14.39 -0.25 5.19
C TRP A 64 -14.39 -0.53 6.70
N LEU A 65 -14.92 0.37 7.55
CA LEU A 65 -15.12 0.13 8.99
C LEU A 65 -16.37 -0.68 9.33
N LYS A 66 -17.24 -0.98 8.35
CA LYS A 66 -18.42 -1.81 8.57
C LYS A 66 -17.99 -3.18 9.10
N GLY A 67 -18.54 -3.55 10.25
CA GLY A 67 -18.21 -4.78 10.96
C GLY A 67 -16.87 -4.75 11.71
N ALA A 68 -16.24 -3.59 11.85
CA ALA A 68 -15.11 -3.43 12.77
C ALA A 68 -15.58 -3.45 14.22
N GLU A 69 -14.72 -3.94 15.11
CA GLU A 69 -14.96 -3.95 16.55
C GLU A 69 -14.37 -2.68 17.18
N PHE A 70 -15.17 -1.99 17.99
CA PHE A 70 -14.72 -0.84 18.77
C PHE A 70 -14.02 -1.30 20.05
N LEU A 71 -12.78 -0.86 20.25
CA LEU A 71 -11.94 -1.26 21.37
C LEU A 71 -11.83 -0.22 22.49
N GLY A 72 -12.40 0.97 22.28
CA GLY A 72 -12.37 2.07 23.26
C GLY A 72 -11.65 3.31 22.75
N THR A 73 -11.18 4.13 23.69
CA THR A 73 -10.51 5.42 23.42
C THR A 73 -9.08 5.43 23.94
N THR A 74 -8.16 6.09 23.24
CA THR A 74 -6.77 6.30 23.70
C THR A 74 -6.20 7.64 23.23
N SER A 75 -4.98 7.96 23.66
CA SER A 75 -4.23 9.12 23.17
C SER A 75 -3.31 8.74 22.02
N VAL A 76 -3.33 9.52 20.94
CA VAL A 76 -2.35 9.49 19.84
C VAL A 76 -1.69 10.86 19.77
N GLY A 77 -0.46 10.95 20.28
CA GLY A 77 0.20 12.24 20.50
C GLY A 77 -0.57 13.09 21.52
N ASN A 78 -1.00 14.28 21.12
CA ASN A 78 -1.83 15.18 21.93
C ASN A 78 -3.34 15.11 21.61
N ARG A 79 -3.76 14.15 20.78
CA ARG A 79 -5.15 13.98 20.33
C ARG A 79 -5.76 12.73 20.96
N THR A 80 -7.09 12.73 21.16
CA THR A 80 -7.82 11.56 21.63
C THR A 80 -8.44 10.83 20.44
N ALA A 81 -8.31 9.50 20.42
CA ALA A 81 -8.71 8.65 19.31
C ALA A 81 -9.67 7.53 19.73
N TYR A 82 -10.69 7.26 18.93
CA TYR A 82 -11.41 6.00 18.92
C TYR A 82 -10.54 4.91 18.29
N ILE A 83 -10.61 3.69 18.84
CA ILE A 83 -9.85 2.54 18.35
C ILE A 83 -10.82 1.53 17.75
N PHE A 84 -10.55 1.10 16.52
CA PHE A 84 -11.27 0.04 15.85
C PHE A 84 -10.30 -1.07 15.41
N THR A 85 -10.73 -2.33 15.49
CA THR A 85 -10.00 -3.47 14.89
C THR A 85 -10.86 -4.19 13.86
N LYS A 86 -10.23 -4.76 12.84
CA LYS A 86 -10.93 -5.52 11.80
C LYS A 86 -10.08 -6.66 11.25
N LEU A 87 -10.71 -7.83 11.13
CA LEU A 87 -10.17 -9.03 10.46
C LEU A 87 -8.76 -9.42 10.96
N ASP A 88 -8.44 -9.13 12.23
CA ASP A 88 -7.15 -9.36 12.90
C ASP A 88 -5.91 -8.79 12.20
N PHE A 89 -6.08 -8.00 11.13
CA PHE A 89 -4.97 -7.49 10.31
C PHE A 89 -4.72 -6.00 10.49
N ILE A 90 -5.69 -5.23 11.00
CA ILE A 90 -5.54 -3.78 11.15
C ILE A 90 -6.19 -3.25 12.43
N THR A 91 -5.50 -2.31 13.07
CA THR A 91 -6.09 -1.38 14.05
C THR A 91 -6.08 0.03 13.48
N TYR A 92 -7.24 0.68 13.55
CA TYR A 92 -7.49 2.03 13.09
C TYR A 92 -7.73 2.97 14.25
N TYR A 93 -7.12 4.15 14.18
CA TYR A 93 -7.27 5.21 15.17
C TYR A 93 -7.91 6.42 14.48
N GLU A 94 -9.10 6.78 14.93
CA GLU A 94 -9.88 7.91 14.43
C GLU A 94 -9.93 9.01 15.47
N ASP A 95 -9.65 10.24 15.07
CA ASP A 95 -9.76 11.41 15.95
C ASP A 95 -11.20 11.60 16.44
N VAL A 96 -11.39 11.68 17.76
CA VAL A 96 -12.73 11.79 18.37
C VAL A 96 -13.44 13.09 18.01
N GLU A 97 -12.70 14.19 17.83
CA GLU A 97 -13.28 15.51 17.61
C GLU A 97 -13.64 15.74 16.13
N THR A 98 -12.82 15.22 15.22
CA THR A 98 -12.89 15.52 13.79
C THR A 98 -13.31 14.36 12.91
N GLY A 99 -13.25 13.12 13.42
CA GLY A 99 -13.45 11.90 12.62
C GLY A 99 -12.32 11.62 11.64
N ALA A 100 -11.22 12.38 11.66
CA ALA A 100 -10.10 12.19 10.75
C ALA A 100 -9.22 11.00 11.15
N PRO A 101 -8.58 10.29 10.20
CA PRO A 101 -7.63 9.25 10.53
C PRO A 101 -6.39 9.83 11.24
N LEU A 102 -5.95 9.18 12.32
CA LEU A 102 -4.74 9.56 13.04
C LEU A 102 -3.60 8.55 12.88
N ARG A 103 -3.94 7.25 12.92
CA ARG A 103 -2.95 6.17 12.79
C ARG A 103 -3.58 4.92 12.22
N TRP A 104 -2.84 4.23 11.35
CA TRP A 104 -3.16 2.86 10.94
C TRP A 104 -2.04 1.94 11.38
N ARG A 105 -2.39 0.80 11.97
CA ARG A 105 -1.43 -0.24 12.36
C ARG A 105 -1.83 -1.56 11.74
N PHE A 106 -1.00 -2.04 10.82
CA PHE A 106 -1.16 -3.34 10.18
C PHE A 106 -0.43 -4.41 10.98
N HIS A 107 -1.14 -5.46 11.37
CA HIS A 107 -0.64 -6.64 12.05
C HIS A 107 -0.33 -7.69 10.98
N SER A 108 0.92 -7.81 10.59
CA SER A 108 1.39 -8.82 9.64
C SER A 108 2.38 -9.76 10.31
N GLU A 109 2.33 -11.05 9.95
CA GLU A 109 3.31 -12.06 10.37
C GLU A 109 4.75 -11.70 9.95
N THR A 110 4.90 -11.00 8.82
CA THR A 110 6.22 -10.56 8.31
C THR A 110 6.74 -9.30 9.00
N GLY A 111 5.99 -8.76 9.96
CA GLY A 111 6.34 -7.58 10.77
C GLY A 111 5.25 -6.51 10.72
N PRO A 112 5.03 -5.77 11.83
CA PRO A 112 4.00 -4.74 11.90
C PRO A 112 4.39 -3.52 11.03
N GLY A 113 3.41 -3.02 10.27
CA GLY A 113 3.49 -1.73 9.58
C GLY A 113 2.67 -0.68 10.34
N GLN A 114 3.15 0.55 10.40
CA GLN A 114 2.42 1.66 11.02
C GLN A 114 2.52 2.91 10.17
N PHE A 115 1.37 3.57 9.99
CA PHE A 115 1.26 4.88 9.35
C PHE A 115 0.76 5.87 10.39
N GLU A 116 1.51 6.96 10.55
CA GLU A 116 1.07 8.12 11.33
C GLU A 116 0.60 9.18 10.35
N ILE A 117 -0.64 9.65 10.52
CA ILE A 117 -1.21 10.66 9.64
C ILE A 117 -0.73 12.03 10.15
N MET A 118 0.08 12.69 9.33
CA MET A 118 0.64 14.01 9.65
C MET A 118 -0.28 15.15 9.21
N THR A 119 -0.91 15.00 8.04
CA THR A 119 -1.85 15.96 7.44
C THR A 119 -3.02 15.21 6.82
N TRP A 120 -4.21 15.80 6.90
CA TRP A 120 -5.44 15.25 6.33
C TRP A 120 -6.26 16.39 5.71
N GLU A 121 -6.49 16.31 4.40
CA GLU A 121 -7.16 17.35 3.64
C GLU A 121 -8.21 16.73 2.73
N ILE A 122 -9.45 17.23 2.82
CA ILE A 122 -10.54 16.80 1.96
C ILE A 122 -10.52 17.64 0.69
N GLY A 123 -10.59 16.99 -0.47
CA GLY A 123 -10.58 17.65 -1.78
C GLY A 123 -9.19 17.92 -2.35
N GLY A 124 -8.12 17.43 -1.70
CA GLY A 124 -6.79 17.43 -2.29
C GLY A 124 -6.69 16.50 -3.50
N THR A 125 -5.98 16.93 -4.54
CA THR A 125 -5.79 16.16 -5.79
C THR A 125 -4.31 16.09 -6.14
N ALA A 126 -3.85 14.94 -6.64
CA ALA A 126 -2.51 14.84 -7.23
C ALA A 126 -2.50 15.48 -8.63
N LEU A 127 -1.30 15.62 -9.21
CA LEU A 127 -1.19 15.97 -10.62
C LEU A 127 -1.68 14.80 -11.48
N THR A 128 -2.38 15.09 -12.58
CA THR A 128 -2.90 14.05 -13.50
C THR A 128 -1.82 13.08 -13.97
N ALA A 129 -0.60 13.58 -14.17
CA ALA A 129 0.55 12.79 -14.60
C ALA A 129 0.95 11.71 -13.57
N ASP A 130 0.70 11.93 -12.28
CA ASP A 130 1.11 11.00 -11.23
C ASP A 130 0.18 9.78 -11.15
N TYR A 131 -1.07 9.89 -11.62
CA TYR A 131 -2.02 8.78 -11.68
C TYR A 131 -1.76 7.81 -12.84
N GLN A 132 -1.03 8.25 -13.88
CA GLN A 132 -0.88 7.47 -15.09
C GLN A 132 0.35 6.55 -15.00
N ALA A 133 0.09 5.25 -14.92
CA ALA A 133 1.14 4.25 -15.03
C ALA A 133 1.91 4.41 -16.36
N PRO A 134 3.25 4.35 -16.35
CA PRO A 134 4.07 4.46 -17.56
C PRO A 134 3.76 3.37 -18.60
N ALA A 135 4.04 3.65 -19.88
CA ALA A 135 3.82 2.69 -20.97
C ALA A 135 4.52 1.33 -20.72
N ALA A 136 5.70 1.35 -20.09
CA ALA A 136 6.45 0.15 -19.71
C ALA A 136 5.69 -0.81 -18.77
N CYS A 137 4.61 -0.36 -18.12
CA CYS A 137 3.74 -1.22 -17.31
C CYS A 137 2.84 -2.14 -18.14
N PHE A 138 2.65 -1.83 -19.43
CA PHE A 138 1.73 -2.53 -20.32
C PHE A 138 2.45 -3.34 -21.39
N GLU A 139 3.77 -3.23 -21.46
CA GLU A 139 4.57 -4.06 -22.35
C GLU A 139 4.65 -5.48 -21.81
N PRO A 140 4.47 -6.51 -22.66
CA PRO A 140 4.72 -7.88 -22.24
C PRO A 140 6.16 -7.96 -21.74
N ALA A 141 6.37 -8.55 -20.55
CA ALA A 141 7.71 -8.80 -20.04
C ALA A 141 8.49 -9.48 -21.16
N ALA A 142 9.53 -8.82 -21.68
CA ALA A 142 10.31 -9.31 -22.81
C ALA A 142 10.63 -10.78 -22.54
N THR A 143 10.17 -11.68 -23.42
CA THR A 143 10.38 -13.12 -23.32
C THR A 143 11.86 -13.36 -23.10
N SER A 144 12.25 -13.59 -21.85
CA SER A 144 13.59 -14.08 -21.53
C SER A 144 13.65 -15.48 -22.12
N PRO A 145 14.70 -15.84 -22.90
CA PRO A 145 14.78 -17.15 -23.51
C PRO A 145 14.66 -18.19 -22.39
N SER A 146 13.70 -19.11 -22.55
CA SER A 146 13.47 -20.21 -21.64
C SER A 146 14.75 -21.03 -21.50
N ILE A 147 15.50 -20.80 -20.41
CA ILE A 147 16.53 -21.74 -19.99
C ILE A 147 15.78 -22.95 -19.43
N SER A 148 15.75 -24.01 -20.23
CA SER A 148 15.34 -25.34 -19.80
C SER A 148 16.10 -25.73 -18.54
N ASN A 149 15.38 -25.98 -17.46
CA ASN A 149 15.92 -26.50 -16.20
C ASN A 149 16.51 -27.91 -16.45
N PRO A 150 17.69 -28.23 -15.89
CA PRO A 150 17.62 -29.13 -14.74
C PRO A 150 18.66 -28.82 -13.64
N ASN A 151 18.14 -28.56 -12.45
CA ASN A 151 18.71 -28.78 -11.12
C ASN A 151 20.10 -28.21 -10.74
N SER A 152 20.09 -27.58 -9.56
CA SER A 152 21.19 -27.21 -8.67
C SER A 152 21.95 -25.92 -9.00
N ILE A 153 21.67 -24.86 -8.23
CA ILE A 153 22.63 -24.19 -7.32
C ILE A 153 21.83 -23.39 -6.29
N SER A 154 22.16 -23.62 -5.03
CA SER A 154 21.67 -22.94 -3.82
C SER A 154 22.11 -21.47 -3.76
N ASN A 155 21.14 -20.58 -3.48
CA ASN A 155 21.11 -19.32 -2.66
C ASN A 155 22.46 -18.58 -2.40
N PRO A 156 22.60 -17.22 -2.41
CA PRO A 156 21.64 -16.26 -1.84
C PRO A 156 21.57 -14.85 -2.49
N ASN A 157 20.36 -14.27 -2.61
CA ASN A 157 20.07 -12.80 -2.57
C ASN A 157 18.70 -12.43 -3.18
N SER A 158 17.65 -13.20 -2.92
CA SER A 158 16.27 -12.70 -3.08
C SER A 158 15.93 -11.75 -1.93
N ARG A 159 16.39 -10.49 -2.00
CA ARG A 159 15.85 -9.42 -1.14
C ARG A 159 14.45 -9.05 -1.64
N LEU A 160 13.51 -9.94 -1.38
CA LEU A 160 12.10 -9.64 -1.22
C LEU A 160 11.99 -8.51 -0.19
N TRP A 161 11.28 -7.44 -0.50
CA TRP A 161 10.77 -6.59 0.58
C TRP A 161 9.71 -7.41 1.33
N PRO A 162 9.80 -7.51 2.66
CA PRO A 162 8.89 -8.33 3.44
C PRO A 162 7.59 -7.56 3.64
N GLY A 163 6.51 -8.12 3.16
CA GLY A 163 5.16 -7.58 3.31
C GLY A 163 4.56 -7.34 1.94
N TRP A 164 3.37 -7.89 1.73
CA TRP A 164 2.53 -7.71 0.55
C TRP A 164 2.89 -8.65 -0.61
N GLY A 165 2.45 -9.90 -0.45
CA GLY A 165 2.30 -10.84 -1.56
C GLY A 165 2.77 -12.26 -1.25
N SER A 166 2.00 -13.02 -0.46
CA SER A 166 1.99 -14.48 -0.56
C SER A 166 0.88 -15.11 0.27
N ARG A 167 -0.29 -15.31 -0.36
CA ARG A 167 -1.03 -16.59 -0.43
C ARG A 167 -2.52 -16.34 -0.74
N VAL A 168 -2.84 -16.39 -2.03
CA VAL A 168 -4.12 -16.95 -2.49
C VAL A 168 -3.75 -18.23 -3.20
N ASP A 169 -3.44 -19.28 -2.44
CA ASP A 169 -3.28 -20.66 -2.93
C ASP A 169 -3.06 -21.57 -1.71
N SER A 170 -4.14 -21.83 -0.96
CA SER A 170 -4.36 -23.07 -0.19
C SER A 170 -5.57 -22.92 0.74
N LEU A 171 -6.78 -23.07 0.19
CA LEU A 171 -7.94 -23.57 0.94
C LEU A 171 -8.66 -24.56 0.02
N GLN A 172 -8.23 -25.82 0.12
CA GLN A 172 -9.11 -26.99 0.00
C GLN A 172 -9.38 -27.47 1.41
#